data_AF-A0A9P7HVA2-F1
#
_entry.id   AF-A0A9P7HVA2-F1
#
_cell.length_a   1.000
_cell.length_b   1.000
_cell.length_c   1.000
_cell.angle_alpha   90.00
_cell.angle_beta   90.00
_cell.angle_gamma   90.00
#
_symmetry.space_group_name_H-M   'P 1'
#
loop_
_entity.id
_entity.type
_entity.pdbx_description
1 polymer ?
#
loop_
_entity_poly.entity_id
_entity_poly.type
_entity_poly.pdbx_seq_one_letter_code
_entity_poly.pdbx_strand_id
1 'polypeptide(L)'
;MVQTTSEQASHLFEKGNHHVLENSTVLVYGLHDVTTEDVQKACDVATETYAKKILNWPNGRLEKPKILKIESHDEQLRDSNDCFERFVGYMQDVFETSPPKDLPIYPHAFVVMDGSCLEKDATAIVVLAHKPEDEWRVGHCHVPIEVELGLAVETLRLGDVAETDMLDQFTK
;
A
#
# COMPACT_ATOMS: atom_id res chain seq x y z
N MET A 1 -2.69 -21.95 1.59
CA MET A 1 -3.02 -22.20 0.17
C MET A 1 -2.28 -21.15 -0.62
N VAL A 2 -1.44 -21.55 -1.58
CA VAL A 2 -0.73 -20.61 -2.43
C VAL A 2 -1.76 -20.00 -3.38
N GLN A 3 -2.09 -18.72 -3.16
CA GLN A 3 -2.90 -17.94 -4.08
C GLN A 3 -2.14 -17.83 -5.40
N THR A 4 -2.58 -18.56 -6.41
CA THR A 4 -2.08 -18.42 -7.78
C THR A 4 -2.49 -17.05 -8.29
N THR A 5 -1.55 -16.11 -8.26
CA THR A 5 -1.68 -14.82 -8.93
C THR A 5 -1.91 -15.06 -10.42
N SER A 6 -2.92 -14.40 -11.00
CA SER A 6 -3.23 -14.42 -12.43
C SER A 6 -1.96 -14.20 -13.29
N GLU A 7 -1.81 -14.91 -14.41
CA GLU A 7 -0.63 -14.81 -15.31
C GLU A 7 -0.33 -13.36 -15.73
N GLN A 8 -1.37 -12.53 -15.90
CA GLN A 8 -1.21 -11.11 -16.20
C GLN A 8 -0.64 -10.31 -15.01
N ALA A 9 -1.03 -10.64 -13.78
CA ALA A 9 -0.51 -10.03 -12.58
C ALA A 9 0.97 -10.39 -12.36
N SER A 10 1.33 -11.65 -12.60
CA SER A 10 2.71 -12.14 -12.48
C SER A 10 3.66 -11.40 -13.43
N HIS A 11 3.27 -11.17 -14.69
CA HIS A 11 4.08 -10.44 -15.67
C HIS A 11 4.28 -8.95 -15.33
N LEU A 12 3.28 -8.30 -14.71
CA LEU A 12 3.45 -6.92 -14.23
C LEU A 12 4.45 -6.83 -13.10
N PHE A 13 4.45 -7.84 -12.23
CA PHE A 13 5.41 -7.91 -11.17
C PHE A 13 6.81 -8.18 -11.73
N GLU A 14 7.00 -9.14 -12.64
CA GLU A 14 8.31 -9.56 -13.22
C GLU A 14 9.22 -8.45 -13.75
N LYS A 15 8.70 -7.27 -14.04
CA LYS A 15 9.47 -6.13 -14.55
C LYS A 15 10.30 -5.37 -13.49
N GLY A 16 10.36 -5.85 -12.25
CA GLY A 16 11.02 -5.16 -11.14
C GLY A 16 12.42 -5.61 -10.76
N ASN A 17 13.38 -4.67 -10.75
CA ASN A 17 14.71 -4.92 -10.21
C ASN A 17 15.35 -3.66 -9.59
N HIS A 18 15.61 -3.74 -8.27
CA HIS A 18 16.44 -2.91 -7.37
C HIS A 18 15.88 -1.58 -6.80
N HIS A 19 15.15 -1.76 -5.69
CA HIS A 19 15.22 -1.03 -4.42
C HIS A 19 14.96 0.47 -4.40
N VAL A 20 13.70 0.88 -4.59
CA VAL A 20 13.02 1.94 -3.81
C VAL A 20 11.63 2.16 -4.40
N LEU A 21 10.60 2.16 -3.55
CA LEU A 21 9.34 2.81 -3.88
C LEU A 21 9.63 4.33 -3.98
N GLU A 22 10.08 4.81 -5.13
CA GLU A 22 10.03 6.23 -5.53
C GLU A 22 8.66 6.84 -5.15
N ASN A 23 8.61 8.18 -5.03
CA ASN A 23 7.57 9.04 -4.40
C ASN A 23 6.10 8.91 -4.91
N SER A 24 5.70 7.73 -5.34
CA SER A 24 4.33 7.35 -5.64
C SER A 24 3.52 7.21 -4.37
N THR A 25 2.28 7.67 -4.46
CA THR A 25 1.33 7.52 -3.36
C THR A 25 0.86 6.05 -3.31
N VAL A 26 0.87 5.45 -2.12
CA VAL A 26 0.37 4.09 -1.93
C VAL A 26 -1.16 4.09 -2.01
N LEU A 27 -1.72 3.22 -2.84
CA LEU A 27 -3.17 3.12 -3.03
C LEU A 27 -3.82 2.45 -1.81
N VAL A 28 -5.00 2.95 -1.44
CA VAL A 28 -5.80 2.44 -0.32
C VAL A 28 -7.17 2.03 -0.83
N TYR A 29 -7.52 0.78 -0.59
CA TYR A 29 -8.79 0.17 -0.96
C TYR A 29 -9.62 -0.10 0.30
N GLY A 30 -10.91 0.26 0.27
CA GLY A 30 -11.89 -0.12 1.30
C GLY A 30 -12.67 -1.36 0.89
N LEU A 31 -12.82 -2.32 1.81
CA LEU A 31 -13.72 -3.46 1.63
C LEU A 31 -15.17 -3.10 1.94
N HIS A 32 -16.08 -4.02 1.62
CA HIS A 32 -17.54 -3.85 1.67
C HIS A 32 -18.13 -3.35 3.01
N ASP A 33 -17.39 -3.45 4.10
CA ASP A 33 -17.78 -3.03 5.45
C ASP A 33 -17.34 -1.61 5.81
N VAL A 34 -16.61 -0.91 4.93
CA VAL A 34 -16.14 0.46 5.14
C VAL A 34 -16.53 1.38 4.00
N THR A 35 -16.86 2.63 4.33
CA THR A 35 -17.14 3.66 3.33
C THR A 35 -15.86 4.38 2.91
N THR A 36 -15.88 5.06 1.76
CA THR A 36 -14.77 5.95 1.35
C THR A 36 -14.47 7.03 2.39
N GLU A 37 -15.49 7.50 3.12
CA GLU A 37 -15.31 8.48 4.21
C GLU A 37 -14.56 7.88 5.41
N ASP A 38 -14.85 6.62 5.73
CA ASP A 38 -14.16 5.90 6.80
C ASP A 38 -12.68 5.68 6.44
N VAL A 39 -12.43 5.23 5.21
CA VAL A 39 -11.06 5.07 4.67
C VAL A 39 -10.33 6.41 4.69
N GLN A 40 -11.00 7.50 4.29
CA GLN A 40 -10.42 8.85 4.31
C GLN A 40 -10.05 9.29 5.71
N LYS A 41 -10.93 9.07 6.69
CA LYS A 41 -10.67 9.39 8.08
C LYS A 41 -9.48 8.59 8.63
N ALA A 42 -9.39 7.30 8.32
CA ALA A 42 -8.26 6.46 8.73
C ALA A 42 -6.94 6.92 8.10
N CYS A 43 -6.91 7.17 6.78
CA CYS A 43 -5.75 7.73 6.10
C CYS A 43 -5.34 9.09 6.68
N ASP A 44 -6.33 9.91 7.07
CA ASP A 44 -6.09 11.21 7.65
C ASP A 44 -5.43 11.14 9.01
N VAL A 45 -5.94 10.26 9.88
CA VAL A 45 -5.32 9.93 11.17
C VAL A 45 -3.89 9.51 10.94
N ALA A 46 -3.66 8.49 10.10
CA ALA A 46 -2.34 7.91 9.86
C ALA A 46 -1.29 8.95 9.45
N THR A 47 -1.67 9.76 8.47
CA THR A 47 -0.78 10.76 7.90
C THR A 47 -0.55 11.93 8.87
N GLU A 48 -1.55 12.33 9.66
CA GLU A 48 -1.37 13.38 10.67
C GLU A 48 -0.50 12.93 11.84
N THR A 49 -0.71 11.74 12.37
CA THR A 49 0.07 11.19 13.47
C THR A 49 1.52 10.97 13.03
N TYR A 50 1.74 10.47 11.82
CA TYR A 50 3.06 10.38 11.21
C TYR A 50 3.73 11.76 11.07
N ALA A 51 3.04 12.72 10.45
CA ALA A 51 3.59 14.06 10.25
C ALA A 51 3.94 14.74 11.59
N LYS A 52 3.08 14.64 12.60
CA LYS A 52 3.29 15.23 13.92
C LYS A 52 4.41 14.53 14.70
N LYS A 53 4.38 13.19 14.80
CA LYS A 53 5.29 12.42 15.67
C LYS A 53 6.66 12.15 15.04
N ILE A 54 6.74 12.01 13.72
CA ILE A 54 7.99 11.64 13.01
C ILE A 54 8.61 12.84 12.30
N LEU A 55 7.81 13.60 11.52
CA LEU A 55 8.34 14.69 10.69
C LEU A 55 8.45 16.04 11.43
N ASN A 56 8.07 16.09 12.71
CA ASN A 56 7.96 17.34 13.49
C ASN A 56 7.15 18.42 12.75
N TRP A 57 6.08 18.00 12.06
CA TRP A 57 5.29 18.87 11.20
C TRP A 57 4.66 20.02 12.01
N PRO A 58 4.89 21.28 11.62
CA PRO A 58 4.43 22.45 12.37
C PRO A 58 2.93 22.69 12.13
N ASN A 59 2.09 21.90 12.79
CA ASN A 59 0.64 22.10 13.01
C ASN A 59 -0.08 22.87 11.88
N GLY A 60 -0.04 22.36 10.64
CA GLY A 60 -0.86 22.89 9.54
C GLY A 60 -0.27 24.06 8.74
N ARG A 61 0.97 24.50 8.98
CA ARG A 61 1.59 25.56 8.16
C ARG A 61 2.13 25.09 6.81
N LEU A 62 2.42 23.80 6.69
CA LEU A 62 2.88 23.17 5.46
C LEU A 62 1.83 22.19 4.97
N GLU A 63 1.78 21.92 3.68
CA GLU A 63 0.90 20.88 3.14
C GLU A 63 1.22 19.53 3.80
N LYS A 64 0.16 18.77 4.07
CA LYS A 64 0.25 17.44 4.67
C LYS A 64 0.90 16.48 3.66
N PRO A 65 1.83 15.60 4.09
CA PRO A 65 2.44 14.62 3.20
C PRO A 65 1.37 13.76 2.51
N LYS A 66 1.40 13.67 1.19
CA LYS A 66 0.44 12.84 0.43
C LYS A 66 1.02 11.43 0.22
N ILE A 67 1.02 10.64 1.30
CA ILE A 67 1.59 9.28 1.34
C ILE A 67 0.57 8.18 0.97
N LEU A 68 -0.72 8.44 1.21
CA LEU A 68 -1.83 7.53 0.91
C LEU A 68 -2.80 8.17 -0.10
N LYS A 69 -3.29 7.38 -1.06
CA LYS A 69 -4.28 7.78 -2.04
C LYS A 69 -5.41 6.78 -2.00
N ILE A 70 -6.59 7.28 -1.70
CA ILE A 70 -7.79 6.46 -1.63
C ILE A 70 -8.27 6.21 -3.04
N GLU A 71 -8.52 4.95 -3.34
CA GLU A 71 -9.22 4.56 -4.54
C GLU A 71 -10.72 4.47 -4.21
N SER A 72 -11.49 5.39 -4.77
CA SER A 72 -12.95 5.38 -4.69
C SER A 72 -13.50 4.58 -5.85
N HIS A 73 -14.38 3.62 -5.58
CA HIS A 73 -15.01 2.81 -6.60
C HIS A 73 -16.53 2.74 -6.41
N ASP A 74 -17.26 2.71 -7.52
CA ASP A 74 -18.71 2.51 -7.53
C ASP A 74 -19.10 1.06 -7.18
N GLU A 75 -18.17 0.11 -7.41
CA GLU A 75 -18.33 -1.31 -7.11
C GLU A 75 -17.66 -1.65 -5.77
N GLN A 76 -18.40 -2.35 -4.90
CA GLN A 76 -17.88 -2.82 -3.61
C GLN A 76 -16.84 -3.93 -3.81
N LEU A 77 -15.65 -3.75 -3.23
CA LEU A 77 -14.62 -4.78 -3.13
C LEU A 77 -14.97 -5.73 -1.98
N ARG A 78 -15.03 -7.03 -2.27
CA ARG A 78 -15.49 -8.04 -1.31
C ARG A 78 -14.37 -8.50 -0.42
N ASP A 79 -13.20 -8.73 -1.01
CA ASP A 79 -12.03 -9.28 -0.34
C ASP A 79 -10.71 -8.76 -0.94
N SER A 80 -9.59 -9.27 -0.42
CA SER A 80 -8.25 -8.88 -0.83
C SER A 80 -7.88 -9.30 -2.25
N ASN A 81 -8.53 -10.31 -2.86
CA ASN A 81 -8.31 -10.64 -4.27
C ASN A 81 -8.87 -9.55 -5.17
N ASP A 82 -10.07 -9.05 -4.87
CA ASP A 82 -10.66 -7.94 -5.62
C ASP A 82 -9.72 -6.72 -5.58
N CYS A 83 -9.15 -6.41 -4.42
CA CYS A 83 -8.14 -5.35 -4.27
C CYS A 83 -6.89 -5.62 -5.12
N PHE A 84 -6.41 -6.86 -5.13
CA PHE A 84 -5.24 -7.27 -5.90
C PHE A 84 -5.46 -7.12 -7.41
N GLU A 85 -6.59 -7.61 -7.93
CA GLU A 85 -6.93 -7.48 -9.35
C GLU A 85 -7.04 -6.02 -9.78
N ARG A 86 -7.61 -5.17 -8.92
CA ARG A 86 -7.69 -3.71 -9.17
C ARG A 86 -6.32 -3.06 -9.18
N PHE A 87 -5.46 -3.42 -8.23
CA PHE A 87 -4.11 -2.89 -8.17
C PHE A 87 -3.31 -3.28 -9.42
N VAL A 88 -3.43 -4.52 -9.87
CA VAL A 88 -2.85 -5.01 -11.13
C VAL A 88 -3.37 -4.21 -12.34
N GLY A 89 -4.68 -3.95 -12.42
CA GLY A 89 -5.27 -3.12 -13.48
C GLY A 89 -4.74 -1.68 -13.45
N TYR A 90 -4.62 -1.06 -12.28
CA TYR A 90 -4.00 0.26 -12.14
C TYR A 90 -2.56 0.26 -12.64
N MET A 91 -1.77 -0.77 -12.29
CA MET A 91 -0.39 -0.89 -12.77
C MET A 91 -0.34 -1.04 -14.29
N GLN A 92 -1.23 -1.81 -14.91
CA GLN A 92 -1.36 -1.91 -16.37
C GLN A 92 -1.61 -0.54 -17.00
N ASP A 93 -2.63 0.17 -16.53
CA ASP A 93 -3.00 1.48 -17.06
C ASP A 93 -1.83 2.46 -16.99
N VAL A 94 -1.11 2.49 -15.87
CA VAL A 94 0.04 3.39 -15.72
C VAL A 94 1.17 3.02 -16.68
N PHE A 95 1.48 1.74 -16.87
CA PHE A 95 2.52 1.31 -17.81
C PHE A 95 2.13 1.50 -19.28
N GLU A 96 0.86 1.36 -19.61
CA GLU A 96 0.35 1.50 -20.98
C GLU A 96 0.11 2.97 -21.38
N THR A 97 0.14 3.91 -20.43
CA THR A 97 0.07 5.35 -20.74
C THR A 97 1.26 5.84 -21.58
N SER A 98 1.03 6.85 -22.43
CA SER A 98 2.07 7.47 -23.27
C SER A 98 2.28 8.95 -22.91
N PRO A 99 3.51 9.39 -22.56
CA PRO A 99 4.69 8.55 -22.36
C PRO A 99 4.52 7.64 -21.12
N PRO A 100 5.16 6.45 -21.10
CA PRO A 100 5.15 5.61 -19.90
C PRO A 100 5.64 6.44 -18.73
N LYS A 101 4.89 6.44 -17.62
CA LYS A 101 5.41 7.03 -16.39
C LYS A 101 6.58 6.16 -15.95
N ASP A 102 7.74 6.78 -15.75
CA ASP A 102 8.82 6.18 -14.97
C ASP A 102 8.23 5.91 -13.59
N LEU A 103 7.88 4.64 -13.37
CA LEU A 103 7.33 4.21 -12.10
C LEU A 103 8.49 3.78 -11.20
N PRO A 104 8.42 4.14 -9.91
CA PRO A 104 9.21 3.55 -8.84
C PRO A 104 9.54 2.08 -9.03
N ILE A 105 10.80 1.75 -8.82
CA ILE A 105 11.31 0.39 -8.93
C ILE A 105 11.03 -0.34 -7.61
N TYR A 106 9.92 -1.10 -7.57
CA TYR A 106 9.66 -2.33 -6.80
C TYR A 106 10.39 -2.53 -5.46
N PRO A 107 9.69 -2.88 -4.36
CA PRO A 107 8.46 -3.69 -4.32
C PRO A 107 7.18 -2.89 -4.53
N HIS A 108 6.06 -3.56 -4.82
CA HIS A 108 4.76 -2.90 -4.94
C HIS A 108 3.95 -3.05 -3.68
N ALA A 109 3.38 -1.96 -3.19
CA ALA A 109 2.54 -1.95 -2.01
C ALA A 109 1.19 -1.30 -2.26
N PHE A 110 0.17 -1.82 -1.59
CA PHE A 110 -1.12 -1.19 -1.41
C PHE A 110 -1.65 -1.47 -0.01
N VAL A 111 -2.63 -0.70 0.43
CA VAL A 111 -3.29 -0.87 1.71
C VAL A 111 -4.73 -1.31 1.50
N VAL A 112 -5.19 -2.24 2.31
CA VAL A 112 -6.59 -2.66 2.41
C VAL A 112 -7.12 -2.26 3.78
N MET A 113 -8.29 -1.65 3.80
CA MET A 113 -9.02 -1.33 5.02
C MET A 113 -10.34 -2.10 5.01
N ASP A 114 -10.60 -2.79 6.11
CA ASP A 114 -11.87 -3.42 6.44
C ASP A 114 -12.42 -2.78 7.73
N GLY A 115 -13.47 -3.35 8.30
CA GLY A 115 -14.13 -2.87 9.51
C GLY A 115 -13.19 -2.73 10.71
N SER A 116 -12.02 -3.37 10.71
CA SER A 116 -11.01 -3.17 11.75
C SER A 116 -10.49 -1.72 11.80
N CYS A 117 -10.61 -0.96 10.71
CA CYS A 117 -10.19 0.44 10.66
C CYS A 117 -11.10 1.38 11.49
N LEU A 118 -12.28 0.89 11.90
CA LEU A 118 -13.28 1.62 12.68
C LEU A 118 -13.16 1.39 14.19
N GLU A 119 -12.34 0.41 14.60
CA GLU A 119 -12.22 -0.01 15.98
C GLU A 119 -11.35 0.94 16.81
N LYS A 120 -11.34 0.75 18.14
CA LYS A 120 -10.51 1.54 19.04
C LYS A 120 -9.01 1.28 18.81
N ASP A 121 -8.65 0.05 18.51
CA ASP A 121 -7.29 -0.39 18.19
C ASP A 121 -7.16 -0.59 16.67
N ALA A 122 -7.52 0.47 15.92
CA ALA A 122 -7.74 0.41 14.48
C ALA A 122 -6.50 -0.08 13.70
N THR A 123 -6.69 -1.05 12.82
CA THR A 123 -5.64 -1.60 11.95
C THR A 123 -5.96 -1.46 10.47
N ALA A 124 -4.93 -1.51 9.65
CA ALA A 124 -5.02 -1.66 8.20
C ALA A 124 -4.14 -2.83 7.77
N ILE A 125 -4.45 -3.43 6.63
CA ILE A 125 -3.66 -4.51 6.04
C ILE A 125 -2.75 -3.87 4.98
N VAL A 126 -1.43 -3.92 5.19
CA VAL A 126 -0.47 -3.53 4.16
C VAL A 126 -0.12 -4.78 3.37
N VAL A 127 -0.31 -4.73 2.06
CA VAL A 127 0.01 -5.82 1.13
C VAL A 127 1.26 -5.43 0.35
N LEU A 128 2.23 -6.35 0.28
CA LEU A 128 3.49 -6.17 -0.42
C LEU A 128 3.69 -7.30 -1.43
N ALA A 129 3.89 -6.95 -2.70
CA ALA A 129 4.37 -7.87 -3.72
C ALA A 129 5.88 -7.65 -3.93
N HIS A 130 6.66 -8.72 -3.79
CA HIS A 130 8.11 -8.71 -3.90
C HIS A 130 8.63 -10.01 -4.53
N LYS A 131 9.89 -10.02 -5.00
CA LYS A 131 10.46 -11.14 -5.78
C LYS A 131 11.80 -11.63 -5.20
N PRO A 132 11.80 -12.39 -4.09
CA PRO A 132 13.02 -12.97 -3.56
C PRO A 132 13.50 -14.06 -4.51
N GLU A 133 14.79 -14.07 -4.85
CA GLU A 133 15.44 -15.15 -5.61
C GLU A 133 14.69 -15.57 -6.90
N ASP A 134 14.15 -14.59 -7.63
CA ASP A 134 13.41 -14.76 -8.88
C ASP A 134 12.00 -15.41 -8.82
N GLU A 135 11.43 -15.60 -7.63
CA GLU A 135 10.02 -16.02 -7.47
C GLU A 135 9.16 -14.89 -6.92
N TRP A 136 8.01 -14.61 -7.55
CA TRP A 136 7.07 -13.63 -6.98
C TRP A 136 6.35 -14.15 -5.74
N ARG A 137 6.30 -13.29 -4.73
CA ARG A 137 5.57 -13.54 -3.49
C ARG A 137 4.73 -12.33 -3.14
N VAL A 138 3.55 -12.61 -2.62
CA VAL A 138 2.66 -11.63 -2.02
C VAL A 138 2.60 -11.92 -0.54
N GLY A 139 2.95 -10.93 0.27
CA GLY A 139 2.85 -10.97 1.71
C GLY A 139 1.93 -9.85 2.20
N HIS A 140 1.41 -10.00 3.41
CA HIS A 140 0.61 -8.96 4.04
C HIS A 140 0.89 -8.89 5.53
N CYS A 141 0.62 -7.75 6.14
CA CYS A 141 0.70 -7.59 7.59
C CYS A 141 -0.36 -6.60 8.08
N HIS A 142 -0.79 -6.78 9.33
CA HIS A 142 -1.65 -5.82 10.01
C HIS A 142 -0.80 -4.73 10.66
N VAL A 143 -1.13 -3.49 10.35
CA VAL A 143 -0.42 -2.30 10.86
C VAL A 143 -1.42 -1.40 11.58
N PRO A 144 -1.15 -0.96 12.82
CA PRO A 144 -1.97 0.05 13.48
C PRO A 144 -2.05 1.33 12.65
N ILE A 145 -3.24 1.93 12.58
CA ILE A 145 -3.51 3.05 11.68
C ILE A 145 -2.80 4.34 12.10
N GLU A 146 -2.41 4.54 13.35
CA GLU A 146 -1.84 5.80 13.81
C GLU A 146 -0.47 6.14 13.17
N VAL A 147 0.60 6.16 13.95
CA VAL A 147 1.92 6.57 13.44
C VAL A 147 2.55 5.46 12.62
N GLU A 148 2.18 4.23 12.93
CA GLU A 148 2.73 2.99 12.41
C GLU A 148 2.42 2.81 10.93
N LEU A 149 1.19 3.08 10.48
CA LEU A 149 0.84 2.96 9.05
C LEU A 149 1.63 3.95 8.19
N GLY A 150 1.72 5.22 8.63
CA GLY A 150 2.51 6.22 7.91
C GLY A 150 4.00 5.89 7.90
N LEU A 151 4.52 5.38 9.03
CA LEU A 151 5.91 4.92 9.13
C LEU A 151 6.16 3.72 8.21
N ALA A 152 5.30 2.70 8.22
CA ALA A 152 5.45 1.49 7.41
C ALA A 152 5.49 1.83 5.91
N VAL A 153 4.57 2.67 5.44
CA VAL A 153 4.53 3.14 4.04
C VAL A 153 5.81 3.89 3.67
N GLU A 154 6.29 4.79 4.53
CA GLU A 154 7.49 5.58 4.25
C GLU A 154 8.77 4.76 4.37
N THR A 155 8.81 3.74 5.22
CA THR A 155 9.98 2.86 5.35
C THR A 155 10.10 1.95 4.11
N LEU A 156 8.96 1.48 3.58
CA LEU A 156 8.91 0.82 2.27
C LEU A 156 9.34 1.77 1.14
N ARG A 157 8.93 3.05 1.21
CA ARG A 157 9.32 4.12 0.29
C ARG A 157 10.83 4.35 0.25
N LEU A 158 11.46 4.50 1.41
CA LEU A 158 12.86 4.87 1.50
C LEU A 158 13.82 3.69 1.28
N GLY A 159 13.32 2.45 1.23
CA GLY A 159 14.17 1.26 1.14
C GLY A 159 14.97 1.04 2.43
N ASP A 160 14.50 1.57 3.55
CA ASP A 160 15.17 1.51 4.85
C ASP A 160 15.02 0.12 5.52
N VAL A 161 14.24 -0.78 4.92
CA VAL A 161 14.02 -2.16 5.38
C VAL A 161 14.82 -3.12 4.51
N ALA A 162 15.67 -3.96 5.11
CA ALA A 162 16.31 -5.04 4.40
C ALA A 162 15.26 -6.06 3.91
N GLU A 163 15.54 -6.77 2.82
CA GLU A 163 14.64 -7.79 2.28
C GLU A 163 14.20 -8.82 3.33
N THR A 164 15.11 -9.26 4.19
CA THR A 164 14.83 -10.18 5.30
C THR A 164 13.88 -9.59 6.34
N ASP A 165 14.02 -8.31 6.66
CA ASP A 165 13.17 -7.62 7.63
C ASP A 165 11.77 -7.36 7.06
N MET A 166 11.66 -7.15 5.74
CA MET A 166 10.37 -7.11 5.05
C MET A 166 9.72 -8.50 5.07
N LEU A 167 10.47 -9.54 4.70
CA LEU A 167 9.98 -10.92 4.71
C LEU A 167 9.42 -11.30 6.08
N ASP A 168 10.14 -11.03 7.17
CA ASP A 168 9.70 -11.36 8.53
C ASP A 168 8.42 -10.63 8.96
N GLN A 169 8.15 -9.46 8.38
CA GLN A 169 6.94 -8.67 8.64
C GLN A 169 5.75 -9.12 7.81
N PHE A 170 5.96 -9.47 6.54
CA PHE A 170 4.90 -9.74 5.56
C PHE A 170 4.60 -11.23 5.33
N THR A 171 5.34 -12.15 5.98
CA THR A 171 5.12 -13.60 5.88
C THR A 171 4.33 -14.21 7.05
N LYS A 172 3.82 -13.40 7.98
CA LYS A 172 3.06 -13.87 9.15
C LYS A 172 1.56 -13.85 8.95
#